data_AF-A0A7V8XTR4-F1
#
_entry.id   AF-A0A7V8XTR4-F1
#
_cell.length_a   1.000
_cell.length_b   1.000
_cell.length_c   1.000
_cell.angle_alpha   90.00
_cell.angle_beta   90.00
_cell.angle_gamma   90.00
#
_symmetry.space_group_name_H-M   'P 1'
#
loop_
_entity.id
_entity.type
_entity.pdbx_description
1 polymer ?
#
loop_
_entity_poly.entity_id
_entity_poly.type
_entity_poly.pdbx_seq_one_letter_code
_entity_poly.pdbx_strand_id
1 'polypeptide(L)' 'MTRADLIVIGAGPAGAAAAIEASEHGLDVILLDEAPAAGGQGFKALPTAFVPEHQRSCEAVRKGEALRAGVA' A
#
# COMPACT_ATOMS: atom_id res chain seq x y z
N MET A 1 -24.12 -7.32 -2.93
CA MET A 1 -23.47 -6.77 -1.72
C MET A 1 -22.16 -7.52 -1.56
N THR A 2 -21.03 -6.83 -1.62
CA THR A 2 -19.76 -7.35 -1.10
C THR A 2 -19.86 -7.38 0.42
N ARG A 3 -19.47 -8.51 1.02
CA ARG A 3 -19.37 -8.69 2.47
C ARG A 3 -17.88 -8.60 2.80
N ALA A 4 -17.53 -8.02 3.94
CA ALA A 4 -16.16 -7.96 4.44
C ALA A 4 -16.22 -7.96 5.97
N ASP A 5 -15.23 -8.56 6.60
CA ASP A 5 -15.06 -8.53 8.05
C ASP A 5 -14.39 -7.21 8.49
N LEU A 6 -13.57 -6.62 7.61
CA LEU A 6 -12.88 -5.36 7.84
C LEU A 6 -12.82 -4.50 6.57
N ILE A 7 -13.07 -3.20 6.71
CA ILE A 7 -12.82 -2.21 5.66
C ILE A 7 -11.77 -1.22 6.17
N VAL A 8 -10.67 -1.07 5.42
CA VAL A 8 -9.61 -0.11 5.70
C VAL A 8 -9.66 1.01 4.66
N ILE A 9 -9.71 2.26 5.12
CA ILE A 9 -9.70 3.45 4.25
C ILE A 9 -8.31 4.11 4.32
N GLY A 10 -7.63 4.14 3.18
CA GLY A 10 -6.27 4.65 2.98
C GLY A 10 -5.23 3.53 2.87
N ALA A 11 -4.72 3.29 1.67
CA ALA A 11 -3.60 2.40 1.35
C ALA A 11 -2.23 3.05 1.55
N GLY A 12 -2.12 3.94 2.55
CA GLY A 12 -0.83 4.39 3.07
C GLY A 12 -0.09 3.30 3.84
N PRO A 13 1.11 3.59 4.37
CA PRO A 13 1.91 2.63 5.14
C PRO A 13 1.11 1.95 6.26
N ALA A 14 0.36 2.74 7.04
CA ALA A 14 -0.42 2.23 8.17
C ALA A 14 -1.61 1.37 7.71
N GLY A 15 -2.39 1.83 6.74
CA GLY A 15 -3.59 1.10 6.31
C GLY A 15 -3.26 -0.16 5.51
N ALA A 16 -2.25 -0.14 4.66
CA ALA A 16 -1.81 -1.36 3.99
C ALA A 16 -1.21 -2.38 4.97
N ALA A 17 -0.41 -1.95 5.95
CA ALA A 17 0.09 -2.85 6.99
C ALA A 17 -1.06 -3.47 7.82
N ALA A 18 -2.06 -2.67 8.20
CA ALA A 18 -3.23 -3.17 8.90
C ALA A 18 -4.06 -4.15 8.06
N ALA A 19 -4.22 -3.88 6.76
CA ALA A 19 -4.96 -4.75 5.84
C ALA A 19 -4.24 -6.10 5.64
N ILE A 20 -2.91 -6.07 5.46
CA ILE A 20 -2.07 -7.27 5.33
C ILE A 20 -2.18 -8.12 6.60
N GLU A 21 -1.95 -7.52 7.77
CA GLU A 21 -2.00 -8.23 9.05
C GLU A 21 -3.37 -8.88 9.28
N ALA A 22 -4.46 -8.15 9.02
CA ALA A 22 -5.82 -8.66 9.16
C ALA A 22 -6.11 -9.82 8.18
N SER A 23 -5.63 -9.70 6.94
CA SER A 23 -5.76 -10.76 5.94
C SER A 23 -4.97 -12.01 6.32
N GLU A 24 -3.76 -11.85 6.88
CA GLU A 24 -2.94 -12.97 7.39
C GLU A 24 -3.62 -13.69 8.56
N HIS A 25 -4.48 -13.00 9.30
CA HIS A 25 -5.33 -13.56 10.35
C HIS A 25 -6.67 -14.11 9.84
N GLY A 26 -6.89 -14.12 8.53
CA GLY A 26 -8.04 -14.78 7.88
C GLY A 26 -9.31 -13.95 7.77
N LEU A 27 -9.24 -12.63 7.94
CA LEU A 27 -10.39 -11.74 7.71
C LEU A 27 -10.59 -11.50 6.21
N ASP A 28 -11.84 -11.35 5.77
CA ASP A 28 -12.17 -10.77 4.47
C ASP A 28 -12.00 -9.24 4.54
N VAL A 29 -10.93 -8.72 3.93
CA VAL A 29 -10.52 -7.33 4.05
C VAL A 29 -10.72 -6.58 2.74
N ILE A 30 -11.40 -5.44 2.81
CA ILE A 30 -11.46 -4.46 1.71
C ILE A 30 -10.55 -3.28 2.06
N LEU A 31 -9.52 -3.04 1.26
CA LEU A 31 -8.68 -1.84 1.32
C LEU A 31 -9.10 -0.85 0.22
N LEU A 32 -9.46 0.37 0.61
CA LEU A 32 -9.87 1.44 -0.31
C LEU A 32 -8.90 2.61 -0.22
N ASP A 33 -8.48 3.16 -1.35
CA ASP A 33 -7.70 4.39 -1.43
C ASP A 33 -8.20 5.24 -2.61
N GLU A 34 -7.99 6.56 -2.56
CA GLU A 34 -8.30 7.45 -3.67
C GLU A 34 -7.30 7.30 -4.83
N ALA A 35 -6.07 6.90 -4.51
CA ALA A 35 -5.01 6.69 -5.46
C ALA A 35 -5.14 5.30 -6.10
N PRO A 36 -4.78 5.16 -7.39
CA PRO A 36 -4.85 3.88 -8.09
C PRO A 36 -3.82 2.86 -7.60
N ALA A 37 -2.85 3.26 -6.77
CA ALA A 37 -1.82 2.39 -6.24
C ALA A 37 -1.52 2.70 -4.77
N ALA A 38 -1.27 1.65 -3.99
CA ALA A 38 -0.90 1.75 -2.58
C ALA A 38 0.45 2.46 -2.37
N GLY A 39 0.62 3.05 -1.19
CA GLY A 39 1.81 3.78 -0.74
C GLY A 39 1.49 5.09 -0.03
N GLY A 40 0.26 5.61 -0.15
CA GLY A 40 -0.14 6.88 0.44
C GLY A 40 0.74 8.05 0.00
N GLN A 41 0.79 9.12 0.79
CA GLN A 41 1.56 10.32 0.43
C GLN A 41 3.08 10.13 0.51
N GLY A 42 3.56 9.33 1.47
CA GLY A 42 4.99 9.09 1.69
C GLY A 42 5.65 8.12 0.70
N PHE A 43 4.89 7.17 0.18
CA PHE A 43 5.37 6.18 -0.81
C PHE A 43 4.58 6.23 -2.11
N LYS A 44 4.06 7.41 -2.46
CA LYS A 44 3.23 7.59 -3.66
C LYS A 44 3.97 7.00 -4.87
N ALA A 45 3.26 6.18 -5.65
CA ALA A 45 3.79 5.60 -6.89
C ALA A 45 3.96 6.72 -7.92
N LEU A 46 5.03 7.50 -7.79
CA LEU A 46 5.43 8.45 -8.80
C LEU A 46 5.88 7.66 -10.04
N PRO A 47 5.59 8.15 -11.25
CA PRO A 47 6.18 7.57 -12.45
C PRO A 47 7.69 7.54 -12.28
N THR A 48 8.32 6.44 -12.69
CA THR A 48 9.77 6.22 -12.53
C THR A 48 10.62 7.35 -13.12
N ALA A 49 10.10 8.06 -14.13
CA ALA A 49 10.69 9.26 -14.72
C ALA A 49 10.89 10.43 -13.73
N PHE A 50 10.12 10.49 -12.65
CA PHE A 50 10.19 11.55 -11.63
C PHE A 50 10.99 11.14 -10.39
N VAL A 51 11.52 9.93 -10.32
CA VAL A 51 12.35 9.47 -9.20
C VAL A 51 13.83 9.65 -9.56
N PRO A 52 14.57 10.56 -8.90
CA PRO A 52 16.00 10.75 -9.14
C PRO A 52 16.76 9.43 -9.00
N GLU A 53 17.77 9.20 -9.85
CA GLU A 53 18.53 7.93 -9.91
C GLU A 53 19.06 7.49 -8.55
N HIS A 54 19.65 8.43 -7.81
CA HIS A 54 20.22 8.18 -6.50
C HIS A 54 19.18 7.82 -5.41
N GLN A 55 17.89 8.05 -5.65
CA GLN A 55 16.79 7.71 -4.73
C GLN A 55 16.07 6.41 -5.11
N ARG A 56 16.23 5.87 -6.33
CA ARG A 56 15.50 4.65 -6.73
C ARG A 56 15.77 3.43 -5.84
N SER A 57 16.94 3.36 -5.22
CA SER A 57 17.35 2.23 -4.36
C SER A 57 17.25 2.53 -2.86
N CYS A 58 16.73 3.71 -2.47
CA CYS A 58 16.68 4.06 -1.06
C CYS A 58 15.62 3.25 -0.32
N GLU A 59 15.81 3.12 1.00
CA GLU A 59 14.95 2.32 1.87
C GLU A 59 13.47 2.72 1.78
N ALA A 60 13.18 4.00 1.57
CA ALA A 60 11.83 4.49 1.40
C ALA A 60 11.14 3.91 0.16
N VAL A 61 11.84 3.86 -0.99
CA VAL A 61 11.30 3.26 -2.22
C VAL A 61 11.07 1.77 -2.01
N ARG A 62 12.04 1.05 -1.44
CA ARG A 62 11.90 -0.38 -1.12
C ARG A 62 10.72 -0.67 -0.18
N LYS A 63 10.56 0.10 0.89
CA LYS A 63 9.42 -0.05 1.82
C LYS A 63 8.09 0.19 1.11
N GLY A 64 8.02 1.19 0.25
CA GLY A 64 6.84 1.47 -0.57
C GLY A 64 6.51 0.33 -1.55
N GLU A 65 7.52 -0.22 -2.23
CA GLU A 65 7.35 -1.36 -3.15
C GLU A 65 6.94 -2.64 -2.43
N ALA A 66 7.57 -2.96 -1.30
CA ALA A 66 7.22 -4.13 -0.49
C ALA A 66 5.78 -4.04 0.03
N LEU A 67 5.37 -2.84 0.48
CA LEU A 67 4.00 -2.60 0.91
C LEU A 67 3.02 -2.83 -0.25
N ARG A 68 3.29 -2.28 -1.44
CA ARG A 68 2.47 -2.50 -2.64
C ARG A 68 2.35 -3.97 -3.03
N ALA A 69 3.45 -4.72 -2.95
CA ALA A 69 3.45 -6.14 -3.27
C ALA A 69 2.59 -6.98 -2.32
N GLY A 70 2.39 -6.53 -1.08
CA GLY A 70 1.56 -7.23 -0.10
C GLY A 70 0.05 -6.97 -0.21
N VAL A 71 -0.37 -5.91 -0.92
CA VAL A 71 -1.79 -5.56 -1.15
C VAL A 71 -2.25 -5.70 -2.60
N ALA A 72 -1.37 -6.22 -3.49
CA ALA A 72 -1.67 -6.43 -4.91
C ALA A 72 -2.28 -7.81 -5.18
#